data_AF-A0A4P9Z4A8-F1
#
_entry.id   AF-A0A4P9Z4A8-F1
#
_cell.length_a   1.000
_cell.length_b   1.000
_cell.length_c   1.000
_cell.angle_alpha   90.00
_cell.angle_beta   90.00
_cell.angle_gamma   90.00
#
_symmetry.space_group_name_H-M   'P 1'
#
loop_
_entity.id
_entity.type
_entity.pdbx_description
1 polymer ?
#
loop_
_entity_poly.entity_id
_entity_poly.type
_entity_poly.pdbx_seq_one_letter_code
_entity_poly.pdbx_strand_id
1 'polypeptide(L)'
;LFRVTDENGERKTHAGLADKTCEEGHAYLPYWMMQTLQLEEGALINVRMVNLPKCKLVEFEWQDEAFLDITDPAAVLTQTLKNYFTLTCGDTICISYNDRIYHLRVAQIRPEAAGGVLMLNTTATLEFRAPPGYQEPTARPSSSSVSGGSSGGMHSQSL
;
A
#
# COMPACT_ATOMS: atom_id res chain seq x y z
N LEU A 1 -22.79 5.14 2.78
CA LEU A 1 -21.61 4.25 2.76
C LEU A 1 -21.88 3.06 3.65
N PHE A 2 -21.15 1.97 3.45
CA PHE A 2 -21.33 0.75 4.22
C PHE A 2 -20.04 0.37 4.93
N ARG A 3 -20.18 -0.14 6.15
CA ARG A 3 -19.16 -0.92 6.83
C ARG A 3 -19.48 -2.39 6.59
N VAL A 4 -18.51 -3.11 6.07
CA VAL A 4 -18.58 -4.56 5.85
C VAL A 4 -17.66 -5.21 6.85
N THR A 5 -18.15 -6.20 7.59
CA THR A 5 -17.33 -7.01 8.49
C THR A 5 -17.53 -8.48 8.18
N ASP A 6 -16.58 -9.29 8.60
CA ASP A 6 -16.77 -10.74 8.68
C ASP A 6 -17.90 -11.10 9.67
N GLU A 7 -18.23 -12.38 9.73
CA GLU A 7 -19.26 -12.93 10.62
C GLU A 7 -18.98 -12.59 12.09
N ASN A 8 -17.73 -12.72 12.51
CA ASN A 8 -17.30 -12.49 13.90
C ASN A 8 -17.12 -11.01 14.24
N GLY A 9 -17.01 -10.13 13.23
CA GLY A 9 -16.77 -8.70 13.41
C GLY A 9 -15.31 -8.36 13.78
N GLU A 10 -14.38 -9.31 13.66
CA GLU A 10 -12.96 -9.11 13.92
C GLU A 10 -12.30 -8.28 12.81
N ARG A 11 -12.78 -8.43 11.58
CA ARG A 11 -12.24 -7.77 10.39
C ARG A 11 -13.29 -6.85 9.82
N LYS A 12 -12.86 -5.66 9.43
CA LYS A 12 -13.76 -4.64 8.90
C LYS A 12 -13.10 -3.86 7.78
N THR A 13 -13.92 -3.50 6.82
CA THR A 13 -13.57 -2.55 5.76
C THR A 13 -14.79 -1.70 5.45
N HIS A 14 -14.60 -0.65 4.66
CA HIS A 14 -15.67 0.26 4.26
C HIS A 14 -15.80 0.25 2.75
N ALA A 15 -17.04 0.34 2.30
CA ALA A 15 -17.39 0.26 0.90
C ALA A 15 -18.38 1.36 0.49
N GLY A 16 -18.22 1.84 -0.74
CA GLY A 16 -19.27 2.52 -1.48
C GLY A 16 -20.29 1.52 -2.03
N LEU A 17 -21.46 2.02 -2.45
CA LEU A 17 -22.40 1.23 -3.24
C LEU A 17 -21.96 1.27 -4.70
N ALA A 18 -21.89 0.11 -5.35
CA ALA A 18 -21.83 0.05 -6.81
C ALA A 18 -23.26 -0.06 -7.37
N ASP A 19 -23.50 0.50 -8.56
CA ASP A 19 -24.84 0.60 -9.20
C ASP A 19 -25.48 -0.76 -9.56
N LYS A 20 -24.84 -1.88 -9.23
CA LYS A 20 -25.31 -3.22 -9.55
C LYS A 20 -26.15 -3.79 -8.42
N THR A 21 -27.31 -4.32 -8.78
CA THR A 21 -28.17 -5.09 -7.88
C THR A 21 -27.66 -6.52 -7.76
N CYS A 22 -27.95 -7.16 -6.62
CA CYS A 22 -27.70 -8.57 -6.36
C CYS A 22 -29.01 -9.24 -5.92
N GLU A 23 -29.02 -10.57 -5.93
CA GLU A 23 -30.14 -11.33 -5.39
C GLU A 23 -30.30 -11.05 -3.89
N GLU A 24 -31.54 -11.09 -3.40
CA GLU A 24 -31.81 -10.88 -1.97
C GLU A 24 -31.00 -11.88 -1.13
N GLY A 25 -30.43 -11.39 -0.03
CA GLY A 25 -29.56 -12.19 0.84
C GLY A 25 -28.13 -12.40 0.34
N HIS A 26 -27.78 -11.90 -0.86
CA HIS A 26 -26.42 -12.00 -1.41
C HIS A 26 -25.75 -10.63 -1.50
N ALA A 27 -24.43 -10.61 -1.58
CA ALA A 27 -23.65 -9.41 -1.84
C ALA A 27 -22.43 -9.78 -2.71
N TYR A 28 -22.15 -8.96 -3.72
CA TYR A 28 -20.95 -9.11 -4.53
C TYR A 28 -19.87 -8.18 -4.00
N LEU A 29 -18.75 -8.76 -3.59
CA LEU A 29 -17.58 -8.01 -3.12
C LEU A 29 -16.45 -8.15 -4.14
N PRO A 30 -15.66 -7.09 -4.39
CA PRO A 30 -14.40 -7.21 -5.12
C PRO A 30 -13.45 -8.17 -4.40
N TYR A 31 -12.63 -8.88 -5.17
CA TYR A 31 -11.69 -9.88 -4.64
C TYR A 31 -10.76 -9.32 -3.55
N TRP A 32 -10.24 -8.10 -3.72
CA TRP A 32 -9.40 -7.44 -2.72
C TRP A 32 -10.11 -7.27 -1.36
N MET A 33 -11.42 -7.05 -1.37
CA MET A 33 -12.21 -6.88 -0.14
C MET A 33 -12.41 -8.22 0.56
N MET A 34 -12.62 -9.29 -0.21
CA MET A 34 -12.65 -10.65 0.32
C MET A 34 -11.30 -11.03 0.94
N GLN A 35 -10.17 -10.67 0.32
CA GLN A 35 -8.84 -10.91 0.88
C GLN A 35 -8.61 -10.16 2.20
N THR A 36 -8.98 -8.88 2.26
CA THR A 36 -8.89 -8.06 3.48
C THR A 36 -9.72 -8.65 4.63
N LEU A 37 -10.93 -9.10 4.32
CA LEU A 37 -11.84 -9.71 5.30
C LEU A 37 -11.56 -11.21 5.53
N GLN A 38 -10.63 -11.81 4.78
CA GLN A 38 -10.36 -13.25 4.74
C GLN A 38 -11.61 -14.10 4.55
N LEU A 39 -12.41 -13.74 3.54
CA LEU A 39 -13.64 -14.43 3.18
C LEU A 39 -13.40 -15.43 2.06
N GLU A 40 -14.13 -16.54 2.14
CA GLU A 40 -14.34 -17.46 1.02
C GLU A 40 -15.69 -17.20 0.36
N GLU A 41 -15.91 -17.76 -0.83
CA GLU A 41 -17.21 -17.67 -1.50
C GLU A 41 -18.31 -18.32 -0.64
N GLY A 42 -19.45 -17.63 -0.52
CA GLY A 42 -20.56 -18.07 0.34
C GLY A 42 -20.40 -17.76 1.83
N ALA A 43 -19.29 -17.14 2.26
CA ALA A 43 -19.12 -16.70 3.64
C ALA A 43 -20.16 -15.63 4.04
N LEU A 44 -20.59 -15.68 5.30
CA LEU A 44 -21.48 -14.67 5.87
C LEU A 44 -20.72 -13.39 6.17
N ILE A 45 -21.36 -12.25 5.87
CA ILE A 45 -20.84 -10.92 6.15
C ILE A 45 -21.89 -10.09 6.85
N ASN A 46 -21.44 -9.13 7.66
CA ASN A 46 -22.30 -8.13 8.25
C ASN A 46 -22.14 -6.81 7.51
N VAL A 47 -23.23 -6.28 6.96
CA VAL A 47 -23.25 -4.98 6.28
C VAL A 47 -24.05 -3.99 7.11
N ARG A 48 -23.46 -2.84 7.42
CA ARG A 48 -24.15 -1.75 8.13
C ARG A 48 -23.93 -0.42 7.44
N MET A 49 -24.98 0.40 7.37
CA MET A 49 -24.84 1.77 6.88
C MET A 49 -24.09 2.62 7.90
N VAL A 50 -23.13 3.42 7.42
CA VAL A 50 -22.32 4.31 8.26
C VAL A 50 -22.09 5.65 7.58
N ASN A 51 -21.86 6.68 8.40
CA ASN A 51 -21.37 7.97 7.97
C ASN A 51 -19.88 8.08 8.30
N LEU A 52 -19.05 8.32 7.29
CA LEU A 52 -17.61 8.49 7.47
C LEU A 52 -17.22 9.96 7.31
N PRO A 53 -16.29 10.47 8.14
CA PRO A 53 -15.76 11.80 7.98
C PRO A 53 -14.88 11.88 6.73
N LYS A 54 -14.73 13.10 6.19
CA LYS A 54 -13.77 13.37 5.12
C LYS A 54 -12.36 13.10 5.59
N CYS A 55 -11.58 12.42 4.76
CA CYS A 55 -10.17 12.21 5.01
C CYS A 55 -9.39 13.52 5.00
N LYS A 56 -8.49 13.73 5.97
CA LYS A 56 -7.55 14.85 6.00
C LYS A 56 -6.13 14.45 5.63
N LEU A 57 -5.72 13.27 6.06
CA LEU A 57 -4.39 12.72 5.84
C LEU A 57 -4.49 11.20 5.80
N VAL A 58 -3.75 10.59 4.87
CA VAL A 58 -3.52 9.15 4.81
C VAL A 58 -2.02 8.90 4.73
N GLU A 59 -1.54 8.01 5.58
CA GLU A 59 -0.20 7.46 5.49
C GLU A 59 -0.29 6.08 4.84
N PHE A 60 0.46 5.87 3.77
CA PHE A 60 0.57 4.61 3.05
C PHE A 60 1.94 3.97 3.31
N GLU A 61 1.94 2.66 3.46
CA GLU A 61 3.12 1.83 3.61
C GLU A 61 3.28 0.95 2.37
N TRP A 62 4.37 1.16 1.63
CA TRP A 62 4.64 0.37 0.44
C TRP A 62 5.08 -1.05 0.81
N GLN A 63 4.68 -2.02 -0.01
CA GLN A 63 4.99 -3.44 0.22
C GLN A 63 6.12 -3.96 -0.67
N ASP A 64 6.41 -3.27 -1.77
CA ASP A 64 7.44 -3.63 -2.74
C ASP A 64 8.37 -2.44 -3.00
N GLU A 65 9.68 -2.69 -3.02
CA GLU A 65 10.72 -1.70 -3.33
C GLU A 65 10.52 -1.07 -4.70
N ALA A 66 9.90 -1.79 -5.65
CA ALA A 66 9.57 -1.26 -6.97
C ALA A 66 8.65 -0.02 -6.92
N PHE A 67 7.99 0.24 -5.78
CA PHE A 67 7.25 1.49 -5.57
C PHE A 67 8.16 2.72 -5.52
N LEU A 68 9.41 2.56 -5.07
CA LEU A 68 10.42 3.63 -4.99
C LEU A 68 10.87 4.09 -6.39
N ASP A 69 10.70 3.26 -7.42
CA ASP A 69 11.01 3.62 -8.81
C ASP A 69 9.98 4.59 -9.41
N ILE A 70 8.84 4.82 -8.74
CA ILE A 70 7.81 5.75 -9.22
C ILE A 70 8.26 7.19 -8.97
N THR A 71 8.34 8.00 -10.03
CA THR A 71 8.82 9.38 -9.96
C THR A 71 7.88 10.30 -9.15
N ASP A 72 6.57 10.13 -9.30
CA ASP A 72 5.56 10.92 -8.57
C ASP A 72 4.44 10.00 -8.04
N PRO A 73 4.69 9.28 -6.92
CA PRO A 73 3.71 8.35 -6.36
C PRO A 73 2.45 9.07 -5.88
N ALA A 74 2.56 10.32 -5.42
CA ALA A 74 1.41 11.10 -4.94
C ALA A 74 0.39 11.36 -6.05
N ALA A 75 0.85 11.74 -7.25
CA ALA A 75 -0.03 11.96 -8.39
C ALA A 75 -0.72 10.65 -8.86
N VAL A 76 0.03 9.55 -8.93
CA VAL A 76 -0.51 8.23 -9.31
C VAL A 76 -1.58 7.77 -8.32
N LEU A 77 -1.32 7.91 -7.02
CA LEU A 77 -2.31 7.60 -5.99
C LEU A 77 -3.52 8.51 -6.09
N THR A 78 -3.33 9.82 -6.24
CA THR A 78 -4.43 10.78 -6.34
C THR A 78 -5.38 10.42 -7.48
N GLN A 79 -4.84 10.00 -8.63
CA GLN A 79 -5.64 9.56 -9.75
C GLN A 79 -6.37 8.24 -9.46
N THR A 80 -5.69 7.28 -8.84
CA THR A 80 -6.26 5.97 -8.51
C THR A 80 -7.35 6.08 -7.44
N LEU A 81 -7.13 6.89 -6.40
CA LEU A 81 -8.02 7.12 -5.26
C LEU A 81 -9.35 7.78 -5.65
N LYS A 82 -9.45 8.43 -6.83
CA LYS A 82 -10.73 8.92 -7.36
C LYS A 82 -11.77 7.82 -7.53
N ASN A 83 -11.31 6.58 -7.75
CA ASN A 83 -12.17 5.41 -7.91
C ASN A 83 -12.51 4.75 -6.56
N TYR A 84 -11.87 5.17 -5.47
CA TYR A 84 -12.10 4.65 -4.13
C TYR A 84 -13.02 5.60 -3.34
N PHE A 85 -14.16 5.08 -2.89
CA PHE A 85 -15.08 5.85 -2.06
C PHE A 85 -14.54 6.06 -0.65
N THR A 86 -13.87 5.05 -0.11
CA THR A 86 -13.49 4.95 1.30
C THR A 86 -12.14 4.27 1.46
N LEU A 87 -11.45 4.61 2.55
CA LEU A 87 -10.25 3.89 3.01
C LEU A 87 -10.42 3.51 4.48
N THR A 88 -9.93 2.32 4.84
CA THR A 88 -9.91 1.82 6.21
C THR A 88 -8.47 1.64 6.65
N CYS A 89 -8.16 1.94 7.90
CA CYS A 89 -6.85 1.68 8.46
C CYS A 89 -6.54 0.17 8.45
N GLY A 90 -5.37 -0.22 7.95
CA GLY A 90 -4.95 -1.60 7.84
C GLY A 90 -5.27 -2.29 6.51
N ASP A 91 -6.17 -1.72 5.69
CA ASP A 91 -6.50 -2.27 4.38
C ASP A 91 -5.30 -2.19 3.43
N THR A 92 -5.18 -3.16 2.52
CA THR A 92 -4.21 -3.09 1.42
C THR A 92 -4.93 -2.77 0.12
N ILE A 93 -4.55 -1.66 -0.52
CA ILE A 93 -5.07 -1.25 -1.81
C ILE A 93 -4.08 -1.62 -2.92
N CYS A 94 -4.63 -1.88 -4.10
CA CYS A 94 -3.86 -2.18 -5.31
C CYS A 94 -3.88 -0.99 -6.26
N ILE A 95 -2.72 -0.64 -6.81
CA ILE A 95 -2.54 0.45 -7.76
C ILE A 95 -1.89 -0.11 -9.01
N SER A 96 -2.49 0.16 -10.17
CA SER A 96 -1.94 -0.21 -11.46
C SER A 96 -1.22 0.98 -12.08
N TYR A 97 0.08 0.86 -12.33
CA TYR A 97 0.91 1.89 -12.96
C TYR A 97 1.99 1.25 -13.85
N ASN A 98 2.17 1.74 -15.08
CA ASN A 98 3.12 1.18 -16.07
C ASN A 98 3.04 -0.35 -16.20
N ASP A 99 1.81 -0.87 -16.36
CA ASP A 99 1.52 -2.31 -16.48
C ASP A 99 2.00 -3.17 -15.30
N ARG A 100 2.24 -2.56 -14.14
CA ARG A 100 2.58 -3.22 -12.88
C ARG A 100 1.55 -2.91 -11.81
N ILE A 101 1.27 -3.91 -10.97
CA ILE A 101 0.39 -3.77 -9.82
C ILE A 101 1.24 -3.62 -8.57
N TYR A 102 1.03 -2.51 -7.86
CA TYR A 102 1.68 -2.19 -6.60
C TYR A 102 0.68 -2.35 -5.45
N HIS A 103 1.14 -2.90 -4.34
CA HIS A 103 0.34 -3.05 -3.13
C HIS A 103 0.78 -2.02 -2.10
N LEU A 104 -0.18 -1.23 -1.62
CA LEU A 104 0.04 -0.26 -0.55
C LEU A 104 -0.90 -0.55 0.61
N ARG A 105 -0.32 -0.68 1.80
CA ARG A 105 -1.08 -0.82 3.02
C ARG A 105 -1.41 0.55 3.58
N VAL A 106 -2.66 0.77 3.97
CA VAL A 106 -3.09 1.98 4.67
C VAL A 106 -2.59 1.89 6.10
N ALA A 107 -1.51 2.60 6.39
CA ALA A 107 -0.85 2.58 7.69
C ALA A 107 -1.62 3.42 8.73
N GLN A 108 -2.04 4.62 8.33
CA GLN A 108 -2.77 5.53 9.21
C GLN A 108 -3.73 6.42 8.43
N ILE A 109 -4.83 6.82 9.09
CA ILE A 109 -5.83 7.75 8.56
C ILE A 109 -6.15 8.84 9.58
N ARG A 110 -6.50 10.03 9.10
CA ARG A 110 -7.00 11.15 9.92
C ARG A 110 -8.38 11.59 9.44
N PRO A 111 -9.39 11.68 10.34
CA PRO A 111 -9.35 11.41 11.78
C PRO A 111 -9.30 9.91 12.12
N GLU A 112 -8.44 9.52 13.07
CA GLU A 112 -8.20 8.11 13.44
C GLU A 112 -9.40 7.45 14.14
N ALA A 113 -10.13 8.23 14.93
CA ALA A 113 -11.27 7.76 15.71
C ALA A 113 -12.40 7.14 14.84
N ALA A 114 -12.43 7.42 13.54
CA ALA A 114 -13.46 6.91 12.66
C ALA A 114 -13.22 5.46 12.19
N GLY A 115 -11.99 4.94 12.28
CA GLY A 115 -11.61 3.63 11.76
C GLY A 115 -11.65 3.49 10.23
N GLY A 116 -12.38 4.37 9.54
CA GLY A 116 -12.39 4.56 8.09
C GLY A 116 -12.75 6.00 7.72
N VAL A 117 -12.41 6.41 6.51
CA VAL A 117 -12.60 7.78 6.01
C VAL A 117 -13.20 7.78 4.60
N LEU A 118 -13.91 8.86 4.28
CA LEU A 118 -14.41 9.14 2.94
C LEU A 118 -13.32 9.82 2.09
N MET A 119 -13.09 9.29 0.89
CA MET A 119 -12.09 9.82 -0.07
C MET A 119 -12.70 10.64 -1.21
N LEU A 120 -14.03 10.61 -1.40
CA LEU A 120 -14.66 11.41 -2.44
C LEU A 120 -14.49 12.91 -2.20
N ASN A 121 -14.10 13.64 -3.26
CA ASN A 121 -13.96 15.09 -3.27
C ASN A 121 -13.10 15.61 -2.10
N THR A 122 -12.08 14.85 -1.71
CA THR A 122 -11.16 15.25 -0.65
C THR A 122 -9.83 15.77 -1.21
N THR A 123 -9.22 16.69 -0.47
CA THR A 123 -7.87 17.21 -0.69
C THR A 123 -6.93 16.66 0.38
N ALA A 124 -7.06 15.38 0.71
CA ALA A 124 -6.29 14.74 1.76
C ALA A 124 -4.80 14.75 1.39
N THR A 125 -3.94 15.01 2.37
CA THR A 125 -2.49 14.86 2.22
C THR A 125 -2.15 13.37 2.18
N LEU A 126 -1.31 12.96 1.23
CA LEU A 126 -0.82 11.59 1.11
C LEU A 126 0.63 11.56 1.59
N GLU A 127 0.90 10.72 2.59
CA GLU A 127 2.24 10.47 3.12
C GLU A 127 2.64 9.02 2.84
N PHE A 128 3.95 8.78 2.72
CA PHE A 128 4.48 7.46 2.38
C PHE A 128 5.57 7.07 3.37
N ARG A 129 5.53 5.81 3.82
CA ARG A 129 6.55 5.23 4.69
C ARG A 129 7.00 3.85 4.22
N ALA A 130 8.20 3.48 4.62
CA ALA A 130 8.75 2.15 4.40
C ALA A 130 8.06 1.10 5.30
N PRO A 131 7.96 -0.17 4.83
CA PRO A 131 7.45 -1.25 5.64
C PRO A 131 8.44 -1.57 6.78
N PRO A 132 7.93 -2.05 7.93
CA PRO A 132 8.77 -2.39 9.07
C PRO A 132 9.75 -3.52 8.69
N GLY A 133 11.06 -3.23 8.75
CA GLY A 133 12.13 -4.19 8.46
C GLY A 133 12.84 -4.01 7.12
N TYR A 134 12.49 -3.01 6.32
CA TYR A 134 13.25 -2.68 5.10
C TYR A 134 14.69 -2.24 5.44
N GLN A 135 15.67 -2.90 4.82
CA GLN A 135 17.07 -2.48 4.80
C GLN A 135 17.40 -2.04 3.38
N GLU A 136 17.74 -0.75 3.22
CA GLU A 136 18.15 -0.21 1.93
C GLU A 136 19.31 -1.03 1.36
N PRO A 137 19.26 -1.49 0.10
CA PRO A 137 20.33 -2.26 -0.49
C PRO A 137 21.62 -1.44 -0.43
N THR A 138 22.56 -1.84 0.42
CA THR A 138 23.85 -1.16 0.53
C THR A 138 24.53 -1.34 -0.83
N ALA A 139 24.68 -0.25 -1.57
CA ALA A 139 25.33 -0.26 -2.88
C ALA A 139 26.65 -1.02 -2.76
N ARG A 140 26.80 -2.10 -3.54
CA ARG A 140 28.04 -2.89 -3.55
C ARG A 140 29.19 -1.91 -3.80
N PRO A 141 30.23 -1.87 -2.95
CA PRO A 141 31.38 -1.02 -3.23
C PRO A 141 31.93 -1.45 -4.59
N SER A 142 31.86 -0.52 -5.55
CA SER A 142 32.51 -0.63 -6.82
C SER A 142 34.01 -0.76 -6.53
N SER A 143 34.56 -1.95 -6.77
CA SER A 143 36.01 -2.17 -6.74
C SER A 143 36.62 -1.43 -7.94
N SER A 144 36.78 -0.12 -7.81
CA SER A 144 37.60 0.69 -8.69
C SER A 144 39.06 0.36 -8.42
N SER A 145 39.68 -0.19 -9.45
CA SER A 145 41.11 -0.42 -9.61
C SER A 145 41.96 0.77 -9.17
N VAL A 146 42.95 0.53 -8.29
CA VAL A 146 44.14 1.38 -8.16
C VAL A 146 45.35 0.60 -8.67
N SER A 147 45.73 0.95 -9.89
CA SER A 147 47.07 0.80 -10.45
C SER A 147 47.96 1.93 -9.92
N GLY A 148 49.15 1.60 -9.41
CA GLY A 148 50.19 2.59 -9.07
C GLY A 148 51.44 1.93 -8.50
N GLY A 149 52.48 1.79 -9.32
CA GLY A 149 53.75 1.17 -8.93
C GLY A 149 54.74 2.13 -8.24
N SER A 150 55.86 1.58 -7.76
CA SER A 150 57.23 2.07 -7.99
C SER A 150 58.29 1.35 -7.13
N SER A 151 59.36 0.93 -7.83
CA SER A 151 60.81 1.00 -7.49
C SER A 151 61.41 0.38 -6.21
N GLY A 152 62.40 -0.51 -6.43
CA GLY A 152 63.75 -0.40 -5.84
C GLY A 152 64.15 -1.43 -4.77
N GLY A 153 65.22 -2.20 -5.02
CA GLY A 153 65.90 -3.00 -3.99
C GLY A 153 66.90 -4.03 -4.51
N MET A 154 68.16 -3.63 -4.66
CA MET A 154 69.33 -4.46 -4.99
C MET A 154 69.45 -5.72 -4.12
N HIS A 155 69.84 -6.87 -4.69
CA HIS A 155 70.53 -7.92 -3.94
C HIS A 155 71.71 -8.48 -4.72
N SER A 156 72.82 -8.52 -3.98
CA SER A 156 74.18 -8.79 -4.39
C SER A 156 74.52 -10.27 -4.18
N GLN A 157 75.28 -10.82 -5.13
CA GLN A 157 76.38 -11.78 -4.97
C GLN A 157 76.15 -13.29 -4.69
N SER A 158 76.88 -14.06 -5.51
CA SER A 158 77.73 -15.24 -5.19
C SER A 158 77.01 -16.55 -4.83
N LEU A 159 77.32 -17.73 -5.37
CA LEU A 159 78.52 -18.32 -6.00
C LEU A 159 78.09 -19.20 -7.20
#